data_AF-E3MYG4-F1
#
_entry.id   AF-E3MYG4-F1
#
_cell.length_a   1.000
_cell.length_b   1.000
_cell.length_c   1.000
_cell.angle_alpha   90.00
_cell.angle_beta   90.00
_cell.angle_gamma   90.00
#
_symmetry.space_group_name_H-M   'P 1'
#
loop_
_entity.id
_entity.type
_entity.pdbx_description
1 polymer ?
#
loop_
_entity_poly.entity_id
_entity_poly.type
_entity_poly.pdbx_seq_one_letter_code
_entity_poly.pdbx_strand_id
1 'polypeptide(L)'
;MQTLVLFFFSSVVVLANGAVPCDHLDAIKSLECKPLLGKLAGEMAKHSDMPPPDELKQFSTMCQEALSCMEGIKCDVLRNATVLIAKTCTGINLMSGPFGKCIDTLRSTPPSLKKYPCGRFLQTEKGRPGNCQMYQDEFECTKKLTKDKCGEEAVESMKKHMDYILGMMECDAKE
;
A
#
# COMPACT_ATOMS: atom_id res chain seq x y z
N MET A 1 -26.00 57.95 -33.54
CA MET A 1 -25.15 56.91 -34.15
C MET A 1 -23.81 56.90 -33.41
N GLN A 2 -23.66 56.06 -32.39
CA GLN A 2 -22.36 55.47 -32.01
C GLN A 2 -22.60 54.46 -30.87
N THR A 3 -22.52 53.18 -31.23
CA THR A 3 -22.62 52.05 -30.32
C THR A 3 -21.23 51.79 -29.75
N LEU A 4 -21.02 52.04 -28.45
CA LEU A 4 -19.78 51.68 -27.77
C LEU A 4 -19.89 50.22 -27.32
N VAL A 5 -19.29 49.31 -28.10
CA VAL A 5 -19.17 47.89 -27.73
C VAL A 5 -17.95 47.76 -26.82
N LEU A 6 -18.17 47.69 -25.50
CA LEU A 6 -17.15 47.37 -24.52
C LEU A 6 -16.86 45.85 -24.60
N PHE A 7 -15.79 45.49 -25.30
CA PHE A 7 -15.21 44.15 -25.22
C PHE A 7 -14.55 43.96 -23.85
N PHE A 8 -15.30 43.39 -22.91
CA PHE A 8 -14.73 42.78 -21.71
C PHE A 8 -13.91 41.56 -22.17
N PHE A 9 -12.60 41.72 -22.26
CA PHE A 9 -11.67 40.59 -22.26
C PHE A 9 -11.73 39.94 -20.88
N SER A 10 -12.66 38.99 -20.73
CA SER A 10 -12.67 38.09 -19.59
C SER A 10 -11.41 37.24 -19.71
N SER A 11 -10.39 37.56 -18.90
CA SER A 11 -9.21 36.73 -18.73
C SER A 11 -9.65 35.37 -18.21
N VAL A 12 -9.85 34.43 -19.15
CA VAL A 12 -9.98 33.01 -18.82
C VAL A 12 -8.62 32.62 -18.25
N VAL A 13 -8.52 32.58 -16.93
CA VAL A 13 -7.42 31.92 -16.24
C VAL A 13 -7.60 30.44 -16.56
N VAL A 14 -6.91 30.00 -17.61
CA VAL A 14 -6.74 28.58 -17.90
C VAL A 14 -5.91 28.05 -16.73
N LEU A 15 -6.60 27.44 -15.76
CA LEU A 15 -5.96 26.54 -14.79
C LEU A 15 -5.43 25.37 -15.61
N ALA A 16 -4.23 25.53 -16.15
CA ALA A 16 -3.46 24.41 -16.65
C ALA A 16 -3.25 23.49 -15.45
N ASN A 17 -3.88 22.31 -15.47
CA ASN A 17 -3.41 21.15 -14.71
C ASN A 17 -2.04 20.76 -15.26
N GLY A 18 -1.04 21.60 -14.98
CA GLY A 18 0.35 21.39 -15.35
C GLY A 18 1.00 20.55 -14.27
N ALA A 19 1.69 19.49 -14.70
CA ALA A 19 2.52 18.71 -13.79
C ALA A 19 3.52 19.63 -13.08
N VAL A 20 3.73 19.44 -11.78
CA VAL A 20 4.70 20.20 -10.98
C VAL A 20 6.12 19.77 -11.41
N PRO A 21 6.91 20.65 -12.05
CA PRO A 21 8.27 20.30 -12.47
C PRO A 21 9.21 20.20 -11.27
N CYS A 22 10.30 19.44 -11.42
CA CYS A 22 11.32 19.34 -10.38
C CYS A 22 12.17 20.60 -10.33
N ASP A 23 12.31 21.16 -9.12
CA ASP A 23 13.26 22.22 -8.83
C ASP A 23 14.60 21.66 -8.34
N HIS A 24 15.53 22.55 -8.04
CA HIS A 24 16.87 22.17 -7.57
C HIS A 24 16.84 21.52 -6.17
N LEU A 25 15.87 21.87 -5.32
CA LEU A 25 15.75 21.30 -3.98
C LEU A 25 15.22 19.86 -4.04
N ASP A 26 14.22 19.61 -4.89
CA ASP A 26 13.72 18.27 -5.19
C ASP A 26 14.84 17.37 -5.74
N ALA A 27 15.69 17.90 -6.64
CA ALA A 27 16.81 17.17 -7.19
C ALA A 27 17.89 16.83 -6.15
N ILE A 28 18.28 17.80 -5.30
CA ILE A 28 19.21 17.55 -4.18
C ILE A 28 18.63 16.46 -3.27
N LYS A 29 17.36 16.61 -2.86
CA LYS A 29 16.71 15.69 -1.93
C LYS A 29 16.67 14.27 -2.50
N SER A 30 16.34 14.13 -3.79
CA SER A 30 16.37 12.84 -4.46
C SER A 30 17.76 12.19 -4.45
N LEU A 31 18.82 12.97 -4.61
CA LEU A 31 20.20 12.47 -4.56
C LEU A 31 20.58 12.04 -3.13
N GLU A 32 20.18 12.79 -2.11
CA GLU A 32 20.39 12.44 -0.69
C GLU A 32 19.68 11.14 -0.32
N CYS A 33 18.47 10.91 -0.85
CA CYS A 33 17.68 9.72 -0.53
C CYS A 33 18.01 8.50 -1.39
N LYS A 34 18.70 8.69 -2.53
CA LYS A 34 19.09 7.61 -3.45
C LYS A 34 19.79 6.43 -2.77
N PRO A 35 20.73 6.62 -1.81
CA PRO A 35 21.36 5.50 -1.12
C PRO A 35 20.39 4.66 -0.29
N LEU A 36 19.41 5.29 0.39
CA LEU A 36 18.41 4.58 1.18
C LEU A 36 17.48 3.75 0.28
N LEU A 37 17.03 4.35 -0.83
CA LEU A 37 16.24 3.67 -1.85
C LEU A 37 17.00 2.51 -2.49
N GLY A 38 18.27 2.74 -2.83
CA GLY A 38 19.15 1.72 -3.40
C GLY A 38 19.39 0.55 -2.44
N LYS A 39 19.56 0.84 -1.13
CA LYS A 39 19.70 -0.19 -0.10
C LYS A 39 18.42 -1.02 0.02
N LEU A 40 17.25 -0.39 0.08
CA LEU A 40 15.96 -1.09 0.12
C LEU A 40 15.78 -1.98 -1.11
N ALA A 41 15.96 -1.43 -2.31
CA ALA A 41 15.83 -2.18 -3.56
C ALA A 41 16.85 -3.35 -3.63
N GLY A 42 18.09 -3.12 -3.22
CA GLY A 42 19.15 -4.11 -3.22
C GLY A 42 18.88 -5.27 -2.27
N GLU A 43 18.40 -5.00 -1.05
CA GLU A 43 17.99 -6.07 -0.12
C GLU A 43 16.76 -6.82 -0.65
N MET A 44 15.75 -6.11 -1.17
CA MET A 44 14.54 -6.75 -1.71
C MET A 44 14.86 -7.68 -2.88
N ALA A 45 15.79 -7.28 -3.75
CA ALA A 45 16.22 -8.07 -4.90
C ALA A 45 16.93 -9.38 -4.53
N LYS A 46 17.36 -9.56 -3.27
CA LYS A 46 17.94 -10.83 -2.80
C LYS A 46 16.89 -11.91 -2.56
N HIS A 47 15.60 -11.55 -2.51
CA HIS A 47 14.51 -12.47 -2.24
C HIS A 47 13.67 -12.68 -3.50
N SER A 48 13.53 -13.94 -3.93
CA SER A 48 12.66 -14.33 -5.04
C SER A 48 11.17 -14.32 -4.67
N ASP A 49 10.89 -14.51 -3.38
CA ASP A 49 9.55 -14.53 -2.80
C ASP A 49 9.48 -13.55 -1.62
N MET A 50 8.26 -13.24 -1.15
CA MET A 50 8.11 -12.44 0.05
C MET A 50 8.79 -13.15 1.26
N PRO A 51 9.71 -12.45 1.97
CA PRO A 51 10.37 -12.99 3.16
C PRO A 51 9.37 -13.36 4.27
N PRO A 52 9.75 -14.26 5.21
CA PRO A 52 8.95 -14.50 6.40
C PRO A 52 8.78 -13.21 7.23
N PRO A 53 7.73 -13.12 8.08
CA PRO A 53 7.41 -11.90 8.83
C PRO A 53 8.57 -11.29 9.63
N ASP A 54 9.46 -12.12 10.20
CA ASP A 54 10.59 -11.65 11.00
C ASP A 54 11.68 -10.98 10.15
N GLU A 55 11.92 -11.46 8.93
CA GLU A 55 12.82 -10.81 7.96
C GLU A 55 12.17 -9.52 7.41
N LEU A 56 10.85 -9.54 7.18
CA LEU A 56 10.09 -8.35 6.76
C LEU A 56 10.17 -7.18 7.74
N LYS A 57 10.43 -7.43 9.02
CA LYS A 57 10.59 -6.36 10.01
C LYS A 57 11.80 -5.46 9.70
N GLN A 58 12.88 -6.01 9.16
CA GLN A 58 14.04 -5.20 8.75
C GLN A 58 13.69 -4.34 7.53
N PHE A 59 12.99 -4.91 6.56
CA PHE A 59 12.46 -4.19 5.41
C PHE A 59 11.50 -3.06 5.82
N SER A 60 10.68 -3.27 6.85
CA SER A 60 9.78 -2.26 7.40
C SER A 60 10.54 -1.02 7.89
N THR A 61 11.64 -1.21 8.63
CA THR A 61 12.51 -0.11 9.08
C THR A 61 13.13 0.63 7.89
N MET A 62 13.67 -0.10 6.91
CA MET A 62 14.28 0.50 5.72
C MET A 62 13.26 1.29 4.89
N CYS A 63 12.03 0.80 4.83
CA CYS A 63 10.91 1.49 4.22
C CYS A 63 10.60 2.82 4.92
N GLN A 64 10.57 2.84 6.26
CA GLN A 64 10.37 4.07 7.01
C GLN A 64 11.48 5.09 6.76
N GLU A 65 12.74 4.66 6.78
CA GLU A 65 13.90 5.52 6.49
C GLU A 65 13.81 6.11 5.08
N ALA A 66 13.54 5.27 4.08
CA ALA A 66 13.43 5.68 2.69
C ALA A 66 12.28 6.67 2.45
N LEU A 67 11.09 6.38 2.97
CA LEU A 67 9.90 7.23 2.81
C LEU A 67 10.05 8.55 3.56
N SER A 68 10.60 8.53 4.78
CA SER A 68 10.84 9.76 5.55
C SER A 68 11.89 10.64 4.87
N CYS A 69 12.88 10.04 4.20
CA CYS A 69 13.83 10.83 3.42
C CYS A 69 13.15 11.54 2.24
N MET A 70 12.28 10.84 1.52
CA MET A 70 11.58 11.39 0.35
C MET A 70 10.46 12.37 0.72
N GLU A 71 10.17 12.53 2.02
CA GLU A 71 9.19 13.49 2.51
C GLU A 71 9.55 14.92 2.10
N GLY A 72 8.56 15.66 1.62
CA GLY A 72 8.73 17.05 1.19
C GLY A 72 9.12 17.23 -0.29
N ILE A 73 9.40 16.16 -1.04
CA ILE A 73 9.54 16.23 -2.51
C ILE A 73 8.20 16.61 -3.14
N LYS A 74 8.20 17.64 -3.99
CA LYS A 74 6.97 18.22 -4.55
C LYS A 74 6.72 17.84 -5.98
N CYS A 75 7.77 17.70 -6.78
CA CYS A 75 7.59 17.44 -8.21
C CYS A 75 6.96 16.08 -8.52
N ASP A 76 6.16 16.06 -9.58
CA ASP A 76 5.29 14.92 -9.86
C ASP A 76 6.06 13.67 -10.24
N VAL A 77 7.17 13.80 -10.97
CA VAL A 77 7.98 12.65 -11.41
C VAL A 77 8.51 11.88 -10.20
N LEU A 78 9.13 12.58 -9.25
CA LEU A 78 9.72 11.94 -8.06
C LEU A 78 8.65 11.53 -7.05
N ARG A 79 7.58 12.30 -6.92
CA ARG A 79 6.43 11.93 -6.08
C ARG A 79 5.78 10.64 -6.56
N ASN A 80 5.53 10.52 -7.86
CA ASN A 80 4.94 9.31 -8.46
C ASN A 80 5.87 8.09 -8.31
N ALA A 81 7.18 8.26 -8.47
CA ALA A 81 8.14 7.18 -8.17
C ALA A 81 8.06 6.75 -6.70
N THR A 82 7.93 7.72 -5.79
CA THR A 82 7.79 7.47 -4.34
C THR A 82 6.49 6.75 -3.99
N VAL A 83 5.38 7.00 -4.72
CA VAL A 83 4.10 6.29 -4.51
C VAL A 83 4.25 4.78 -4.70
N LEU A 84 5.04 4.34 -5.69
CA LEU A 84 5.27 2.91 -5.89
C LEU A 84 6.01 2.29 -4.69
N ILE A 85 7.06 2.96 -4.21
CA ILE A 85 7.81 2.55 -3.01
C ILE A 85 6.90 2.52 -1.79
N ALA A 86 6.05 3.54 -1.61
CA ALA A 86 5.10 3.62 -0.50
C ALA A 86 4.10 2.47 -0.51
N LYS A 87 3.61 2.06 -1.69
CA LYS A 87 2.74 0.89 -1.85
C LYS A 87 3.45 -0.40 -1.45
N THR A 88 4.68 -0.61 -1.90
CA THR A 88 5.48 -1.78 -1.50
C THR A 88 5.72 -1.80 0.01
N CYS A 89 6.09 -0.66 0.58
CA CYS A 89 6.32 -0.51 2.01
C CYS A 89 5.07 -0.74 2.85
N THR A 90 3.90 -0.36 2.34
CA THR A 90 2.61 -0.67 2.99
C THR A 90 2.40 -2.18 3.11
N GLY A 91 2.70 -2.95 2.05
CA GLY A 91 2.61 -4.41 2.08
C GLY A 91 3.61 -5.05 3.02
N ILE A 92 4.87 -4.60 3.01
CA ILE A 92 5.89 -5.05 3.96
C ILE A 92 5.44 -4.81 5.41
N ASN A 93 4.95 -3.60 5.71
CA ASN A 93 4.48 -3.24 7.05
C ASN A 93 3.30 -4.10 7.49
N LEU A 94 2.31 -4.29 6.60
CA LEU A 94 1.15 -5.13 6.86
C LEU A 94 1.56 -6.59 7.14
N MET A 95 2.44 -7.15 6.31
CA MET A 95 2.84 -8.56 6.38
C MET A 95 3.87 -8.84 7.48
N SER A 96 4.64 -7.84 7.92
CA SER A 96 5.48 -7.92 9.13
C SER A 96 4.68 -7.79 10.43
N GLY A 97 3.46 -7.24 10.35
CA GLY A 97 2.61 -6.90 11.48
C GLY A 97 1.72 -8.04 11.99
N PRO A 98 0.80 -7.73 12.92
CA PRO A 98 -0.12 -8.69 13.54
C PRO A 98 -0.97 -9.46 12.51
N PHE A 99 -1.45 -8.79 11.47
CA PHE A 99 -2.22 -9.44 10.40
C PHE A 99 -1.38 -10.41 9.58
N GLY A 100 -0.17 -10.02 9.15
CA GLY A 100 0.71 -10.92 8.40
C GLY A 100 1.07 -12.20 9.17
N LYS A 101 1.38 -12.05 10.48
CA LYS A 101 1.61 -13.19 11.39
C LYS A 101 0.38 -14.09 11.51
N CYS A 102 -0.81 -13.49 11.53
CA CYS A 102 -2.06 -14.24 11.54
C CYS A 102 -2.21 -15.09 10.27
N ILE A 103 -2.00 -14.51 9.10
CA ILE A 103 -2.10 -15.22 7.82
C ILE A 103 -1.10 -16.39 7.76
N ASP A 104 0.13 -16.17 8.22
CA ASP A 104 1.14 -17.23 8.29
C ASP A 104 0.73 -18.37 9.22
N THR A 105 0.16 -18.03 10.38
CA THR A 105 -0.40 -19.00 11.34
C THR A 105 -1.57 -19.77 10.74
N LEU A 106 -2.51 -19.09 10.08
CA LEU A 106 -3.68 -19.71 9.45
C LEU A 106 -3.29 -20.65 8.30
N ARG A 107 -2.20 -20.38 7.59
CA ARG A 107 -1.65 -21.26 6.55
C ARG A 107 -0.96 -22.48 7.14
N SER A 108 -0.16 -22.26 8.19
CA SER A 108 0.56 -23.34 8.87
C SER A 108 -0.36 -24.23 9.69
N THR A 109 -1.48 -23.70 10.19
CA THR A 109 -2.50 -24.43 10.92
C THR A 109 -3.89 -24.05 10.39
N PRO A 110 -4.32 -24.69 9.28
CA PRO A 110 -5.59 -24.38 8.63
C PRO A 110 -6.79 -24.42 9.57
N PRO A 111 -7.71 -23.44 9.50
CA PRO A 111 -8.89 -23.42 10.34
C PRO A 111 -9.90 -24.49 9.91
N SER A 112 -10.76 -24.91 10.84
CA SER A 112 -11.88 -25.80 10.52
C SER A 112 -12.86 -25.10 9.58
N LEU A 113 -13.04 -25.62 8.36
CA LEU A 113 -14.00 -25.08 7.39
C LEU A 113 -15.46 -25.22 7.84
N LYS A 114 -15.76 -26.15 8.76
CA LYS A 114 -17.08 -26.25 9.39
C LYS A 114 -17.37 -25.04 10.29
N LYS A 115 -16.36 -24.55 11.00
CA LYS A 115 -16.50 -23.39 11.91
C LYS A 115 -16.26 -22.06 11.20
N TYR A 116 -15.35 -22.03 10.22
CA TYR A 116 -14.95 -20.86 9.46
C TYR A 116 -14.96 -21.17 7.95
N PRO A 117 -16.15 -21.17 7.30
CA PRO A 117 -16.26 -21.52 5.89
C PRO A 117 -15.40 -20.63 4.98
N CYS A 118 -15.22 -19.35 5.33
CA CYS A 118 -14.36 -18.40 4.61
C CYS A 118 -12.88 -18.83 4.54
N GLY A 119 -12.43 -19.70 5.45
CA GLY A 119 -11.06 -20.25 5.41
C GLY A 119 -10.73 -20.99 4.10
N ARG A 120 -11.75 -21.40 3.33
CA ARG A 120 -11.58 -22.00 1.99
C ARG A 120 -10.94 -21.06 0.97
N PHE A 121 -10.94 -19.76 1.25
CA PHE A 121 -10.39 -18.72 0.38
C PHE A 121 -8.98 -18.27 0.78
N LEU A 122 -8.43 -18.82 1.88
CA LEU A 122 -7.02 -18.61 2.22
C LEU A 122 -6.15 -19.15 1.11
N GLN A 123 -5.35 -18.27 0.49
CA GLN A 123 -4.38 -18.67 -0.53
C GLN A 123 -3.10 -19.17 0.14
N THR A 124 -2.48 -20.19 -0.44
CA THR A 124 -1.17 -20.71 0.00
C THR A 124 -0.01 -19.88 -0.57
N GLU A 125 -0.24 -19.11 -1.63
CA GLU A 125 0.74 -18.20 -2.24
C GLU A 125 1.20 -17.14 -1.22
N LYS A 126 2.52 -17.00 -1.05
CA LYS A 126 3.09 -15.95 -0.19
C LYS A 126 2.70 -14.56 -0.73
N GLY A 127 2.46 -13.61 0.17
CA GLY A 127 2.04 -12.25 -0.20
C GLY A 127 0.53 -12.04 -0.38
N ARG A 128 -0.24 -13.02 -0.87
CA ARG A 128 -1.71 -12.86 -1.05
C ARG A 128 -2.52 -13.46 0.11
N PRO A 129 -3.07 -12.67 1.04
CA PRO A 129 -3.66 -13.18 2.28
C PRO A 129 -5.03 -13.87 2.09
N GLY A 130 -5.53 -13.97 0.87
CA GLY A 130 -6.81 -14.58 0.52
C GLY A 130 -7.23 -14.17 -0.90
N ASN A 131 -8.54 -14.06 -1.13
CA ASN A 131 -9.10 -13.54 -2.37
C ASN A 131 -10.18 -12.47 -2.10
N CYS A 132 -10.72 -11.86 -3.15
CA CYS A 132 -11.77 -10.84 -3.02
C CYS A 132 -12.99 -11.30 -2.23
N GLN A 133 -13.46 -12.54 -2.45
CA GLN A 133 -14.64 -13.07 -1.74
C GLN A 133 -14.42 -13.14 -0.22
N MET A 134 -13.21 -13.50 0.21
CA MET A 134 -12.84 -13.56 1.63
C MET A 134 -13.00 -12.19 2.33
N TYR A 135 -12.59 -11.12 1.66
CA TYR A 135 -12.55 -9.78 2.24
C TYR A 135 -13.77 -8.91 1.87
N GLN A 136 -14.63 -9.37 0.96
CA GLN A 136 -15.85 -8.68 0.56
C GLN A 136 -17.11 -9.45 0.99
N ASP A 137 -17.42 -10.57 0.32
CA ASP A 137 -18.67 -11.33 0.57
C ASP A 137 -18.69 -12.02 1.93
N GLU A 138 -17.53 -12.43 2.41
CA GLU A 138 -17.36 -13.24 3.61
C GLU A 138 -16.65 -12.47 4.73
N PHE A 139 -16.68 -11.14 4.66
CA PHE A 139 -15.92 -10.27 5.56
C PHE A 139 -16.19 -10.55 7.04
N GLU A 140 -17.45 -10.78 7.43
CA GLU A 140 -17.80 -11.11 8.82
C GLU A 140 -17.27 -12.48 9.26
N CYS A 141 -17.27 -13.47 8.37
CA CYS A 141 -16.61 -14.75 8.65
C CYS A 141 -15.09 -14.55 8.81
N THR A 142 -14.47 -13.78 7.92
CA THR A 142 -13.02 -13.50 7.94
C THR A 142 -12.62 -12.74 9.20
N LYS A 143 -13.37 -11.70 9.57
CA LYS A 143 -13.18 -10.94 10.81
C LYS A 143 -13.27 -11.84 12.04
N LYS A 144 -14.27 -12.74 12.09
CA LYS A 144 -14.42 -13.71 13.17
C LYS A 144 -13.26 -14.70 13.21
N LEU A 145 -12.85 -15.24 12.06
CA LEU A 145 -11.70 -16.14 11.95
C LEU A 145 -10.42 -15.47 12.46
N THR A 146 -10.11 -14.26 11.98
CA THR A 146 -8.95 -13.48 12.40
C THR A 146 -8.99 -13.18 13.89
N LYS A 147 -10.14 -12.75 14.43
CA LYS A 147 -10.30 -12.48 15.86
C LYS A 147 -10.07 -13.73 16.72
N ASP A 148 -10.75 -14.82 16.40
CA ASP A 148 -10.72 -16.05 17.19
C ASP A 148 -9.34 -16.72 17.18
N LYS A 149 -8.58 -16.56 16.08
CA LYS A 149 -7.27 -17.21 15.90
C LYS A 149 -6.09 -16.33 16.25
N CYS A 150 -6.23 -15.02 16.14
CA CYS A 150 -5.10 -14.09 16.15
C CYS A 150 -5.33 -12.86 17.04
N GLY A 151 -6.53 -12.68 17.60
CA GLY A 151 -6.86 -11.58 18.50
C GLY A 151 -7.28 -10.29 17.78
N GLU A 152 -7.65 -9.29 18.57
CA GLU A 152 -8.22 -8.02 18.09
C GLU A 152 -7.18 -7.20 17.29
N GLU A 153 -5.91 -7.24 17.67
CA GLU A 153 -4.85 -6.47 16.99
C GLU A 153 -4.70 -6.84 15.51
N ALA A 154 -4.84 -8.13 15.18
CA ALA A 154 -4.82 -8.60 13.80
C ALA A 154 -6.07 -8.14 13.02
N VAL A 155 -7.22 -8.04 13.69
CA VAL A 155 -8.47 -7.54 13.08
C VAL A 155 -8.34 -6.05 12.77
N GLU A 156 -7.82 -5.25 13.70
CA GLU A 156 -7.64 -3.82 13.50
C GLU A 156 -6.57 -3.53 12.43
N SER A 157 -5.49 -4.31 12.43
CA SER A 157 -4.49 -4.26 11.35
C SER A 157 -5.10 -4.58 9.97
N MET A 158 -5.94 -5.62 9.88
CA MET A 158 -6.65 -5.98 8.64
C MET A 158 -7.58 -4.86 8.16
N LYS A 159 -8.45 -4.34 9.04
CA LYS A 159 -9.40 -3.27 8.69
C LYS A 159 -8.70 -1.99 8.24
N LYS A 160 -7.67 -1.58 8.97
CA LYS A 160 -6.89 -0.36 8.68
C LYS A 160 -6.29 -0.39 7.26
N HIS A 161 -5.99 -1.57 6.73
CA HIS A 161 -5.35 -1.74 5.43
C HIS A 161 -6.26 -2.42 4.40
N MET A 162 -7.58 -2.38 4.58
CA MET A 162 -8.53 -3.09 3.71
C MET A 162 -8.39 -2.66 2.24
N ASP A 163 -8.32 -1.36 1.97
CA ASP A 163 -8.17 -0.83 0.61
C ASP A 163 -6.89 -1.35 -0.07
N TYR A 164 -5.81 -1.46 0.70
CA TYR A 164 -4.54 -2.01 0.21
C TYR A 164 -4.65 -3.51 -0.07
N ILE A 165 -5.29 -4.27 0.83
CA ILE A 165 -5.52 -5.71 0.68
C ILE A 165 -6.33 -5.97 -0.60
N LEU A 166 -7.47 -5.29 -0.77
CA LEU A 166 -8.33 -5.40 -1.94
C LEU A 166 -7.60 -4.98 -3.22
N GLY A 167 -6.83 -3.89 -3.18
CA GLY A 167 -6.03 -3.43 -4.31
C GLY A 167 -4.94 -4.42 -4.73
N MET A 168 -4.29 -5.10 -3.79
CA MET A 168 -3.30 -6.15 -4.09
C MET A 168 -3.92 -7.37 -4.78
N MET A 169 -5.17 -7.67 -4.46
CA MET A 169 -5.92 -8.78 -5.07
C MET A 169 -6.66 -8.36 -6.34
N GLU A 170 -6.51 -7.09 -6.77
CA GLU A 170 -7.19 -6.52 -7.94
C GLU A 170 -8.72 -6.67 -7.85
N CYS A 171 -9.27 -6.50 -6.66
CA CYS A 171 -10.70 -6.61 -6.44
C CYS A 171 -11.42 -5.36 -6.95
N ASP A 172 -12.53 -5.55 -7.67
CA ASP A 172 -13.43 -4.48 -8.00
C ASP A 172 -14.04 -3.87 -6.73
N ALA A 173 -14.19 -2.55 -6.71
CA ALA A 173 -14.93 -1.87 -5.64
C ALA A 173 -16.40 -2.35 -5.69
N LYS A 174 -16.92 -2.81 -4.55
CA LYS A 174 -18.35 -3.07 -4.43
C LYS A 174 -19.03 -1.73 -4.11
N GLU A 175 -19.90 -1.29 -5.01
CA GLU A 175 -20.79 -0.13 -4.82
C GLU A 175 -21.70 -0.30 -3.59
#